data_AF-A0A7L4NXZ3-F1
#
_entry.id   AF-A0A7L4NXZ3-F1
#
_cell.length_a   1.000
_cell.length_b   1.000
_cell.length_c   1.000
_cell.angle_alpha   90.00
_cell.angle_beta   90.00
_cell.angle_gamma   90.00
#
_symmetry.space_group_name_H-M   'P 1'
#
loop_
_entity.id
_entity.type
_entity.pdbx_description
1 polymer ?
#
loop_
_entity_poly.entity_id
_entity_poly.type
_entity_poly.pdbx_seq_one_letter_code
_entity_poly.pdbx_strand_id
1 'polypeptide(L)'
;MKDKKGNTGLNYNYQVATDDKYDFILAQKLINDPTDHHQFIPMADEVKMNLNRHPTFYTADTAYLTDKTLDYCYQNNITAIMPDRTESINIKHPKSENKYKKHNFQYNWYQDAYICPQNQILEYQNNRRINNKPYRVYSTTKCKKCPYKQECCKGRKKEIFHTANPLKIKMKENYNSELGKQTYQKRFHTGETYFAILKESRKFPGIQRKTTKKAQTELTLQTIAHNIKK
;
A
#
# COMPACT_ATOMS: atom_id res chain seq x y z
N MET A 1 0.06 -2.74 26.99
CA MET A 1 1.20 -2.97 26.07
C MET A 1 2.18 -1.80 26.21
N LYS A 2 3.49 -1.99 25.98
CA LYS A 2 4.44 -0.85 25.96
C LYS A 2 4.37 -0.14 24.61
N ASP A 3 4.34 1.19 24.61
CA ASP A 3 4.41 1.98 23.38
C ASP A 3 5.85 2.04 22.84
N LYS A 4 6.07 2.67 21.67
CA LYS A 4 7.39 2.88 21.08
C LYS A 4 8.33 3.75 21.94
N LYS A 5 7.82 4.40 22.99
CA LYS A 5 8.55 5.25 23.94
C LYS A 5 8.78 4.54 25.29
N GLY A 6 8.37 3.28 25.43
CA GLY A 6 8.53 2.48 26.64
C GLY A 6 7.44 2.67 27.71
N ASN A 7 6.42 3.49 27.46
CA ASN A 7 5.34 3.74 28.41
C ASN A 7 4.36 2.57 28.42
N THR A 8 3.94 2.16 29.61
CA THR A 8 2.94 1.10 29.77
C THR A 8 1.53 1.71 29.74
N GLY A 9 0.76 1.39 28.70
CA GLY A 9 -0.62 1.86 28.53
C GLY A 9 -1.49 0.80 27.87
N LEU A 10 -2.77 1.11 27.64
CA LEU A 10 -3.69 0.19 26.95
C LEU A 10 -3.23 -0.07 25.51
N ASN A 11 -2.80 0.98 24.79
CA ASN A 11 -2.12 0.90 23.49
C ASN A 11 -2.81 -0.01 22.47
N TYR A 12 -4.14 0.08 22.39
CA TYR A 12 -4.90 -0.65 21.37
C TYR A 12 -4.56 -0.14 19.97
N ASN A 13 -4.43 -1.07 19.03
CA ASN A 13 -4.41 -0.75 17.62
C ASN A 13 -5.85 -0.74 17.12
N TYR A 14 -6.37 0.41 16.68
CA TYR A 14 -7.69 0.50 16.08
C TYR A 14 -7.57 0.76 14.58
N GLN A 15 -8.33 0.00 13.82
CA GLN A 15 -8.41 0.07 12.38
C GLN A 15 -9.75 0.70 12.01
N VAL A 16 -9.75 1.59 11.02
CA VAL A 16 -10.94 2.30 10.58
C VAL A 16 -10.92 2.37 9.05
N ALA A 17 -12.05 2.08 8.43
CA ALA A 17 -12.28 2.26 7.00
C ALA A 17 -13.36 3.32 6.81
N THR A 18 -13.06 4.34 6.00
CA THR A 18 -13.96 5.45 5.69
C THR A 18 -14.30 5.47 4.20
N ASP A 19 -15.47 6.02 3.85
CA ASP A 19 -15.80 6.33 2.46
C ASP A 19 -15.16 7.68 2.04
N ASP A 20 -14.91 7.86 0.74
CA ASP A 20 -14.21 9.04 0.21
C ASP A 20 -15.13 10.24 -0.05
N LYS A 21 -16.45 10.07 0.02
CA LYS A 21 -17.44 11.08 -0.39
C LYS A 21 -18.02 11.82 0.81
N TYR A 22 -18.31 11.13 1.91
CA TYR A 22 -19.00 11.67 3.07
C TYR A 22 -18.22 11.52 4.39
N ASP A 23 -17.02 10.92 4.35
CA ASP A 23 -16.23 10.55 5.54
C ASP A 23 -17.00 9.68 6.56
N PHE A 24 -17.98 8.89 6.11
CA PHE A 24 -18.65 7.89 6.93
C PHE A 24 -17.67 6.77 7.22
N ILE A 25 -17.69 6.34 8.48
CA ILE A 25 -16.98 5.16 8.92
C ILE A 25 -17.81 3.95 8.52
N LEU A 26 -17.27 3.18 7.59
CA LEU A 26 -17.89 1.99 7.03
C LEU A 26 -17.56 0.74 7.86
N ALA A 27 -16.37 0.69 8.45
CA ALA A 27 -15.95 -0.40 9.33
C ALA A 27 -14.93 0.10 10.34
N GLN A 28 -14.88 -0.57 11.49
CA GLN A 28 -13.94 -0.29 12.56
C GLN A 28 -13.65 -1.57 13.32
N LYS A 29 -12.40 -1.71 13.79
CA LYS A 29 -11.99 -2.88 14.56
C LYS A 29 -10.87 -2.55 15.52
N LEU A 30 -11.00 -3.01 16.75
CA LEU A 30 -9.95 -2.92 17.76
C LEU A 30 -9.17 -4.22 17.81
N ILE A 31 -7.85 -4.10 17.69
CA ILE A 31 -6.93 -5.19 17.45
C ILE A 31 -5.78 -5.08 18.46
N ASN A 32 -5.34 -6.23 18.94
CA ASN A 32 -4.19 -6.33 19.84
C ASN A 32 -2.88 -6.64 19.10
N ASP A 33 -2.90 -6.65 17.75
CA ASP A 33 -1.71 -6.85 16.92
C ASP A 33 -0.91 -5.54 16.85
N PRO A 34 0.40 -5.56 17.13
CA PRO A 34 1.26 -4.38 17.02
C PRO A 34 1.47 -3.90 15.58
N THR A 35 1.06 -4.67 14.57
CA THR A 35 1.32 -4.39 13.15
C THR A 35 0.06 -4.36 12.30
N ASP A 36 0.05 -3.45 11.32
CA ASP A 36 -1.07 -3.30 10.38
C ASP A 36 -0.99 -4.25 9.18
N HIS A 37 0.11 -4.98 9.03
CA HIS A 37 0.41 -5.82 7.86
C HIS A 37 -0.66 -6.86 7.53
N HIS A 38 -1.40 -7.32 8.53
CA HIS A 38 -2.44 -8.34 8.37
C HIS A 38 -3.86 -7.78 8.47
N GLN A 39 -4.02 -6.47 8.59
CA GLN A 39 -5.30 -5.86 8.95
C GLN A 39 -6.12 -5.40 7.74
N PHE A 40 -5.54 -5.39 6.54
CA PHE A 40 -6.27 -5.01 5.33
C PHE A 40 -7.45 -5.92 5.04
N ILE A 41 -7.19 -7.23 4.95
CA ILE A 41 -8.20 -8.23 4.57
C ILE A 41 -9.36 -8.25 5.58
N PRO A 42 -9.12 -8.34 6.90
CA PRO A 42 -10.19 -8.24 7.88
C PRO A 42 -11.03 -6.97 7.74
N MET A 43 -10.40 -5.82 7.51
CA MET A 43 -11.14 -4.56 7.34
C MET A 43 -11.94 -4.53 6.03
N ALA A 44 -11.39 -5.05 4.94
CA ALA A 44 -12.10 -5.13 3.66
C ALA A 44 -13.32 -6.06 3.75
N ASP A 45 -13.22 -7.17 4.48
CA ASP A 45 -14.33 -8.09 4.75
C ASP A 45 -15.42 -7.44 5.62
N GLU A 46 -15.05 -6.67 6.66
CA GLU A 46 -16.02 -5.93 7.47
C GLU A 46 -16.75 -4.85 6.64
N VAL A 47 -16.02 -4.14 5.78
CA VAL A 47 -16.64 -3.19 4.82
C VAL A 47 -17.61 -3.93 3.90
N LYS A 48 -17.22 -5.10 3.37
CA LYS A 48 -18.08 -5.92 2.52
C LYS A 48 -19.33 -6.37 3.27
N MET A 49 -19.21 -6.78 4.51
CA MET A 49 -20.34 -7.20 5.35
C MET A 49 -21.32 -6.04 5.56
N ASN A 50 -20.80 -4.83 5.82
CA ASN A 50 -21.66 -3.66 6.08
C ASN A 50 -22.28 -3.07 4.81
N LEU A 51 -21.61 -3.18 3.65
CA LEU A 51 -22.10 -2.66 2.37
C LEU A 51 -22.75 -3.71 1.46
N ASN A 52 -22.71 -4.99 1.84
CA ASN A 52 -23.00 -6.15 1.00
C ASN A 52 -22.22 -6.20 -0.33
N ARG A 53 -21.09 -5.49 -0.44
CA ARG A 53 -20.22 -5.45 -1.62
C ARG A 53 -18.84 -4.91 -1.29
N HIS A 54 -17.85 -5.25 -2.12
CA HIS A 54 -16.57 -4.54 -2.09
C HIS A 54 -16.66 -3.22 -2.88
N PRO A 55 -16.07 -2.13 -2.35
CA PRO A 55 -15.63 -0.99 -3.14
C PRO A 55 -14.67 -1.41 -4.25
N THR A 56 -14.74 -0.71 -5.39
CA THR A 56 -13.83 -0.91 -6.51
C THR A 56 -12.40 -0.49 -6.18
N PHE A 57 -12.25 0.55 -5.35
CA PHE A 57 -10.96 1.11 -4.98
C PHE A 57 -10.78 1.08 -3.47
N TYR A 58 -9.58 0.70 -3.03
CA TYR A 58 -9.15 0.86 -1.64
C TYR A 58 -7.83 1.62 -1.62
N THR A 59 -7.74 2.62 -0.75
CA THR A 59 -6.48 3.31 -0.45
C THR A 59 -6.03 2.98 0.97
N ALA A 60 -4.75 2.67 1.16
CA ALA A 60 -4.19 2.35 2.48
C ALA A 60 -2.69 2.67 2.55
N ASP A 61 -2.12 2.62 3.75
CA ASP A 61 -0.68 2.81 3.94
C ASP A 61 0.15 1.66 3.39
N THR A 62 1.42 1.95 3.16
CA THR A 62 2.44 0.94 2.79
C THR A 62 2.50 -0.23 3.78
N ALA A 63 2.10 -0.04 5.03
CA ALA A 63 2.05 -1.13 6.01
C ALA A 63 1.04 -2.21 5.59
N TYR A 64 -0.09 -1.86 4.97
CA TYR A 64 -1.10 -2.83 4.52
C TYR A 64 -0.68 -3.60 3.26
N LEU A 65 0.37 -3.15 2.58
CA LEU A 65 0.84 -3.74 1.33
C LEU A 65 1.61 -5.04 1.60
N THR A 66 0.93 -6.17 1.42
CA THR A 66 1.53 -7.51 1.46
C THR A 66 1.17 -8.30 0.20
N ASP A 67 1.88 -9.39 -0.08
CA ASP A 67 1.53 -10.27 -1.21
C ASP A 67 0.11 -10.85 -1.03
N LYS A 68 -0.26 -11.25 0.20
CA LYS A 68 -1.62 -11.70 0.52
C LYS A 68 -2.68 -10.63 0.24
N THR A 69 -2.40 -9.38 0.60
CA THR A 69 -3.30 -8.25 0.32
C THR A 69 -3.54 -8.10 -1.19
N LEU A 70 -2.48 -8.19 -1.99
CA LEU A 70 -2.56 -8.06 -3.44
C LEU A 70 -3.35 -9.22 -4.06
N ASP A 71 -3.08 -10.44 -3.63
CA ASP A 71 -3.77 -11.64 -4.11
C ASP A 71 -5.27 -11.56 -3.78
N TYR A 72 -5.61 -11.17 -2.55
CA TYR A 72 -7.01 -10.96 -2.13
C TYR A 72 -7.70 -9.89 -2.98
N CYS A 73 -7.03 -8.75 -3.23
CA CYS A 73 -7.60 -7.68 -4.04
C CYS A 73 -7.86 -8.16 -5.47
N TYR A 74 -6.90 -8.89 -6.06
CA TYR A 74 -7.04 -9.44 -7.40
C TYR A 74 -8.22 -10.41 -7.50
N GLN A 75 -8.34 -11.35 -6.55
CA GLN A 75 -9.42 -12.34 -6.50
C GLN A 75 -10.81 -11.71 -6.34
N ASN A 76 -10.91 -10.57 -5.66
CA ASN A 76 -12.17 -9.86 -5.41
C ASN A 76 -12.43 -8.70 -6.38
N ASN A 77 -11.65 -8.56 -7.46
CA ASN A 77 -11.74 -7.46 -8.43
C ASN A 77 -11.60 -6.06 -7.78
N ILE A 78 -10.78 -5.97 -6.74
CA ILE A 78 -10.47 -4.73 -6.02
C ILE A 78 -9.20 -4.11 -6.59
N THR A 79 -9.23 -2.81 -6.85
CA THR A 79 -8.07 -2.02 -7.21
C THR A 79 -7.47 -1.36 -5.96
N ALA A 80 -6.39 -1.96 -5.44
CA ALA A 80 -5.64 -1.37 -4.35
C ALA A 80 -4.71 -0.25 -4.85
N ILE A 81 -4.81 0.92 -4.22
CA ILE A 81 -3.98 2.11 -4.48
C ILE A 81 -3.20 2.41 -3.20
N MET A 82 -1.99 1.87 -3.11
CA MET A 82 -1.14 1.98 -1.94
C MET A 82 0.30 2.32 -2.37
N PRO A 83 1.01 3.23 -1.69
CA PRO A 83 2.42 3.44 -2.00
C PRO A 83 3.24 2.23 -1.54
N ASP A 84 4.20 1.80 -2.36
CA ASP A 84 5.27 0.92 -1.87
C ASP A 84 6.32 1.73 -1.09
N ARG A 85 7.22 1.05 -0.36
CA ARG A 85 8.26 1.72 0.43
C ARG A 85 9.15 2.66 -0.40
N THR A 86 9.37 2.35 -1.68
CA THR A 86 10.17 3.21 -2.55
C THR A 86 9.42 4.48 -2.93
N GLU A 87 8.11 4.39 -3.18
CA GLU A 87 7.25 5.54 -3.43
C GLU A 87 7.08 6.40 -2.18
N SER A 88 6.88 5.81 -1.00
CA SER A 88 6.79 6.57 0.26
C SER A 88 8.05 7.40 0.52
N ILE A 89 9.23 6.88 0.14
CA ILE A 89 10.51 7.60 0.23
C ILE A 89 10.59 8.67 -0.85
N ASN A 90 10.18 8.39 -2.10
CA ASN A 90 10.21 9.36 -3.20
C ASN A 90 9.35 10.59 -2.91
N ILE A 91 8.18 10.41 -2.28
CA ILE A 91 7.31 11.51 -1.87
C ILE A 91 8.03 12.45 -0.90
N LYS A 92 8.83 11.90 0.03
CA LYS A 92 9.57 12.69 1.04
C LYS A 92 10.86 13.29 0.49
N HIS A 93 11.50 12.60 -0.46
CA HIS A 93 12.77 12.99 -1.07
C HIS A 93 12.73 12.69 -2.58
N PRO A 94 12.41 13.71 -3.41
CA PRO A 94 12.44 13.57 -4.86
C PRO A 94 13.82 13.09 -5.31
N LYS A 95 13.86 12.02 -6.12
CA LYS A 95 15.13 11.43 -6.58
C LYS A 95 15.65 12.13 -7.84
N SER A 96 16.95 12.02 -8.04
CA SER A 96 17.63 12.56 -9.23
C SER A 96 17.18 11.92 -10.55
N GLU A 97 17.30 12.71 -11.62
CA GLU A 97 16.83 12.51 -13.00
C GLU A 97 17.50 11.34 -13.78
N ASN A 98 18.11 10.35 -13.12
CA ASN A 98 18.78 9.28 -13.86
C ASN A 98 17.74 8.41 -14.63
N LYS A 99 17.66 8.65 -15.94
CA LYS A 99 16.79 7.96 -16.91
C LYS A 99 16.88 6.43 -16.85
N TYR A 100 17.96 5.84 -16.36
CA TYR A 100 18.16 4.38 -16.34
C TYR A 100 17.89 3.70 -14.99
N LYS A 101 17.20 4.37 -14.07
CA LYS A 101 16.66 3.72 -12.86
C LYS A 101 15.52 2.77 -13.22
N LYS A 102 15.31 1.73 -12.40
CA LYS A 102 14.27 0.69 -12.63
C LYS A 102 12.87 1.27 -12.86
N HIS A 103 12.51 2.38 -12.21
CA HIS A 103 11.17 2.97 -12.35
C HIS A 103 10.91 3.55 -13.75
N ASN A 104 11.95 3.80 -14.55
CA ASN A 104 11.84 4.24 -15.94
C ASN A 104 11.82 3.05 -16.93
N PHE A 105 11.79 1.81 -16.44
CA PHE A 105 11.62 0.62 -17.27
C PHE A 105 10.15 0.21 -17.20
N GLN A 106 9.47 0.23 -18.33
CA GLN A 106 8.07 -0.15 -18.43
C GLN A 106 7.94 -1.67 -18.46
N TYR A 107 6.95 -2.22 -17.77
CA TYR A 107 6.66 -3.65 -17.87
C TYR A 107 5.64 -3.90 -18.97
N ASN A 108 5.91 -4.87 -19.83
CA ASN A 108 5.00 -5.35 -20.86
C ASN A 108 4.35 -6.64 -20.36
N TRP A 109 3.07 -6.56 -20.01
CA TRP A 109 2.27 -7.68 -19.52
C TRP A 109 2.05 -8.78 -20.55
N TYR A 110 1.96 -8.44 -21.84
CA TYR A 110 1.71 -9.41 -22.90
C TYR A 110 2.94 -10.29 -23.17
N GLN A 111 4.13 -9.69 -23.15
CA GLN A 111 5.39 -10.38 -23.43
C GLN A 111 6.13 -10.84 -22.17
N ASP A 112 5.61 -10.52 -20.97
CA ASP A 112 6.28 -10.77 -19.69
C ASP A 112 7.75 -10.29 -19.72
N ALA A 113 7.92 -9.01 -20.05
CA ALA A 113 9.24 -8.41 -20.28
C ALA A 113 9.30 -6.96 -19.80
N TYR A 114 10.50 -6.44 -19.59
CA TYR A 114 10.72 -5.01 -19.35
C TYR A 114 11.18 -4.32 -20.63
N ILE A 115 10.66 -3.14 -20.91
CA ILE A 115 11.11 -2.25 -21.96
C ILE A 115 11.96 -1.16 -21.32
N CYS A 116 13.21 -1.04 -21.75
CA CYS A 116 14.10 0.01 -21.24
C CYS A 116 13.86 1.36 -21.96
N PRO A 117 14.39 2.48 -21.44
CA PRO A 117 14.29 3.81 -22.08
C PRO A 117 14.87 3.92 -23.51
N GLN A 118 15.53 2.86 -24.00
CA GLN A 118 16.07 2.76 -25.37
C GLN A 118 15.28 1.76 -26.22
N ASN A 119 14.04 1.48 -25.81
CA ASN A 119 13.09 0.57 -26.46
C ASN A 119 13.64 -0.85 -26.68
N GLN A 120 14.58 -1.30 -25.84
CA GLN A 120 15.04 -2.68 -25.86
C GLN A 120 14.27 -3.52 -24.86
N ILE A 121 13.88 -4.72 -25.33
CA ILE A 121 13.16 -5.72 -24.54
C ILE A 121 14.17 -6.49 -23.67
N LEU A 122 13.88 -6.55 -22.38
CA LEU A 122 14.53 -7.34 -21.36
C LEU A 122 13.57 -8.49 -21.00
N GLU A 123 13.83 -9.66 -21.57
CA GLU A 123 13.02 -10.86 -21.38
C GLU A 123 13.27 -11.49 -20.01
N TYR A 124 12.28 -12.22 -19.51
CA TYR A 124 12.44 -13.08 -18.35
C TYR A 124 13.61 -14.06 -18.56
N GLN A 125 14.44 -14.24 -17.54
CA GLN A 125 15.60 -15.12 -17.61
C GLN A 125 15.46 -16.28 -16.64
N ASN A 126 15.35 -15.97 -15.36
CA ASN A 126 15.25 -16.96 -14.29
C ASN A 126 14.73 -16.35 -13.00
N ASN A 127 14.40 -17.23 -12.05
CA ASN A 127 14.16 -16.85 -10.66
C ASN A 127 15.47 -16.93 -9.87
N ARG A 128 15.73 -15.92 -9.03
CA ARG A 128 16.85 -15.91 -8.09
C ARG A 128 16.34 -15.59 -6.69
N ARG A 129 16.92 -16.22 -5.67
CA ARG A 129 16.64 -15.88 -4.27
C ARG A 129 17.64 -14.83 -3.80
N ILE A 130 17.16 -13.72 -3.28
CA ILE A 130 17.97 -12.68 -2.63
C ILE A 130 17.43 -12.51 -1.22
N ASN A 131 18.26 -12.74 -0.20
CA ASN A 131 17.86 -12.71 1.21
C ASN A 131 16.61 -13.57 1.47
N ASN A 132 16.63 -14.79 0.96
CA ASN A 132 15.54 -15.77 1.02
C ASN A 132 14.21 -15.35 0.36
N LYS A 133 14.18 -14.23 -0.38
CA LYS A 133 13.00 -13.78 -1.13
C LYS A 133 13.15 -14.11 -2.62
N PRO A 134 12.12 -14.65 -3.27
CA PRO A 134 12.17 -14.96 -4.69
C PRO A 134 12.00 -13.70 -5.55
N TYR A 135 12.89 -13.56 -6.53
CA TYR A 135 12.85 -12.51 -7.55
C TYR A 135 12.88 -13.13 -8.94
N ARG A 136 12.11 -12.53 -9.85
CA ARG A 136 12.21 -12.74 -11.30
C ARG A 136 13.28 -11.80 -11.84
N VAL A 137 14.17 -12.32 -12.67
CA VAL A 137 15.27 -11.56 -13.28
C VAL A 137 15.00 -11.36 -14.76
N TYR A 138 15.09 -10.13 -15.22
CA TYR A 138 14.93 -9.74 -16.62
C TYR A 138 16.20 -9.09 -17.13
N SER A 139 16.63 -9.45 -18.33
CA SER A 139 17.84 -8.88 -18.93
C SER A 139 17.84 -9.00 -20.44
N THR A 140 18.79 -8.35 -21.10
CA THR A 140 18.97 -8.45 -22.55
C THR A 140 20.45 -8.55 -22.91
N THR A 141 20.77 -9.30 -23.97
CA THR A 141 22.12 -9.38 -24.54
C THR A 141 22.47 -8.13 -25.35
N LYS A 142 21.46 -7.37 -25.79
CA LYS A 142 21.63 -6.12 -26.55
C LYS A 142 22.38 -5.04 -25.78
N CYS A 143 22.43 -5.13 -24.44
CA CYS A 143 23.26 -4.25 -23.62
C CYS A 143 24.74 -4.27 -24.00
N LYS A 144 25.26 -5.36 -24.60
CA LYS A 144 26.68 -5.47 -24.99
C LYS A 144 27.11 -4.40 -25.99
N LYS A 145 26.21 -3.99 -26.89
CA LYS A 145 26.45 -2.98 -27.94
C LYS A 145 25.75 -1.65 -27.66
N CYS A 146 25.22 -1.45 -26.45
CA CYS A 146 24.44 -0.25 -26.12
C CYS A 146 25.37 0.94 -25.83
N PRO A 147 25.22 2.08 -26.53
CA PRO A 147 26.06 3.27 -26.31
C PRO A 147 25.89 3.84 -24.90
N TYR A 148 24.71 3.70 -24.31
CA TYR A 148 24.40 4.21 -22.97
C TYR A 148 24.68 3.21 -21.83
N LYS A 149 25.42 2.14 -22.11
CA LYS A 149 25.69 1.09 -21.11
C LYS A 149 26.33 1.65 -19.85
N GLN A 150 27.33 2.52 -19.98
CA GLN A 150 28.08 3.08 -18.86
C GLN A 150 27.20 3.94 -17.93
N GLU A 151 26.25 4.70 -18.50
CA GLU A 151 25.26 5.45 -17.72
C GLU A 151 24.19 4.54 -17.08
N CYS A 152 23.85 3.41 -17.72
CA CYS A 152 22.73 2.56 -17.34
C CYS A 152 23.06 1.51 -16.26
N CYS A 153 24.21 0.84 -16.38
CA CYS A 153 24.65 -0.18 -15.44
C CYS A 153 26.17 -0.38 -15.45
N LYS A 154 26.75 -0.62 -14.28
CA LYS A 154 28.18 -0.95 -14.14
C LYS A 154 28.55 -2.37 -14.60
N GLY A 155 27.57 -3.26 -14.73
CA GLY A 155 27.77 -4.67 -15.07
C GLY A 155 27.86 -4.95 -16.58
N ARG A 156 28.00 -6.24 -16.93
CA ARG A 156 28.01 -6.69 -18.33
C ARG A 156 26.70 -6.38 -19.06
N LYS A 157 25.58 -6.42 -18.35
CA LYS A 157 24.22 -6.12 -18.81
C LYS A 157 23.39 -5.53 -17.67
N LYS A 158 22.30 -4.84 -18.01
CA LYS A 158 21.29 -4.42 -17.03
C LYS A 158 20.46 -5.64 -16.64
N GLU A 159 20.34 -5.90 -15.34
CA GLU A 159 19.40 -6.87 -14.79
C GLU A 159 18.34 -6.11 -13.98
N ILE A 160 17.07 -6.40 -14.27
CA ILE A 160 15.94 -5.92 -13.47
C ILE A 160 15.49 -7.06 -12.58
N PHE A 161 15.60 -6.86 -11.27
CA PHE A 161 15.07 -7.77 -10.26
C PHE A 161 13.67 -7.31 -9.88
N HIS A 162 12.68 -8.16 -10.10
CA HIS A 162 11.30 -7.91 -9.71
C HIS A 162 10.84 -8.98 -8.73
N THR A 163 10.03 -8.63 -7.73
CA THR A 163 9.47 -9.61 -6.80
C THR A 163 8.68 -10.69 -7.54
N ALA A 164 8.63 -11.92 -7.02
CA ALA A 164 7.92 -12.99 -7.72
C ALA A 164 6.43 -12.69 -8.02
N ASN A 165 5.74 -11.95 -7.13
CA ASN A 165 4.35 -11.59 -7.34
C ASN A 165 4.23 -10.42 -8.36
N PRO A 166 3.68 -10.66 -9.58
CA PRO A 166 3.53 -9.62 -10.59
C PRO A 166 2.49 -8.56 -10.20
N LEU A 167 1.56 -8.86 -9.27
CA LEU A 167 0.56 -7.89 -8.81
C LEU A 167 1.18 -6.64 -8.17
N LYS A 168 2.43 -6.72 -7.70
CA LYS A 168 3.19 -5.54 -7.26
C LYS A 168 3.48 -4.56 -8.39
N ILE A 169 3.66 -5.03 -9.62
CA ILE A 169 3.76 -4.16 -10.82
C ILE A 169 2.43 -3.47 -11.04
N LYS A 170 1.34 -4.25 -11.09
CA LYS A 170 0.00 -3.73 -11.36
C LYS A 170 -0.40 -2.68 -10.32
N MET A 171 -0.15 -2.96 -9.04
CA MET A 171 -0.40 -1.99 -7.97
C MET A 171 0.42 -0.71 -8.15
N LYS A 172 1.71 -0.82 -8.51
CA LYS A 172 2.56 0.35 -8.77
C LYS A 172 2.09 1.16 -9.98
N GLU A 173 1.64 0.50 -11.04
CA GLU A 173 1.03 1.15 -12.21
C GLU A 173 -0.27 1.86 -11.83
N ASN A 174 -1.16 1.17 -11.10
CA ASN A 174 -2.39 1.74 -10.58
C ASN A 174 -2.11 2.98 -9.73
N TYR A 175 -1.16 2.90 -8.77
CA TYR A 175 -0.78 4.03 -7.91
C TYR A 175 -0.23 5.22 -8.70
N ASN A 176 0.58 4.97 -9.74
CA ASN A 176 1.21 6.03 -10.54
C ASN A 176 0.32 6.58 -11.67
N SER A 177 -0.78 5.90 -11.99
CA SER A 177 -1.78 6.37 -12.94
C SER A 177 -2.41 7.69 -12.46
N GLU A 178 -2.96 8.46 -13.40
CA GLU A 178 -3.66 9.70 -13.08
C GLU A 178 -4.83 9.46 -12.12
N LEU A 179 -5.67 8.47 -12.42
CA LEU A 179 -6.77 8.05 -11.54
C LEU A 179 -6.27 7.62 -10.16
N GLY A 180 -5.17 6.87 -10.10
CA GLY A 180 -4.58 6.42 -8.85
C GLY A 180 -4.10 7.57 -7.98
N LYS A 181 -3.39 8.53 -8.57
CA LYS A 181 -2.92 9.74 -7.88
C LYS A 181 -4.08 10.57 -7.36
N GLN A 182 -5.09 10.84 -8.19
CA GLN A 182 -6.30 11.58 -7.79
C GLN A 182 -7.05 10.85 -6.65
N THR A 183 -7.22 9.53 -6.77
CA THR A 183 -7.90 8.73 -5.74
C THR A 183 -7.11 8.72 -4.43
N TYR A 184 -5.78 8.58 -4.49
CA TYR A 184 -4.94 8.56 -3.29
C TYR A 184 -4.88 9.94 -2.61
N GLN A 185 -4.97 11.04 -3.36
CA GLN A 185 -5.01 12.39 -2.77
C GLN A 185 -6.22 12.60 -1.86
N LYS A 186 -7.38 12.03 -2.19
CA LYS A 186 -8.58 12.10 -1.35
C LYS A 186 -8.37 11.48 0.05
N ARG A 187 -7.47 10.51 0.16
CA ARG A 187 -7.14 9.84 1.43
C ARG A 187 -6.58 10.81 2.48
N PHE A 188 -5.86 11.85 2.05
CA PHE A 188 -5.36 12.87 2.97
C PHE A 188 -6.50 13.55 3.71
N HIS A 189 -7.62 13.79 3.01
CA HIS A 189 -8.81 14.37 3.61
C HIS A 189 -9.61 13.34 4.43
N THR A 190 -9.78 12.10 3.98
CA THR A 190 -10.74 11.18 4.63
C THR A 190 -10.12 10.34 5.77
N GLY A 191 -8.83 10.00 5.68
CA GLY A 191 -8.15 9.13 6.64
C GLY A 191 -7.64 9.85 7.89
N GLU A 192 -7.16 11.10 7.74
CA GLU A 192 -6.66 11.89 8.87
C GLU A 192 -7.79 12.57 9.63
N THR A 193 -8.88 12.95 8.93
CA THR A 193 -9.98 13.72 9.51
C THR A 193 -10.69 12.99 10.64
N TYR A 194 -10.93 11.67 10.58
CA TYR A 194 -11.55 10.97 11.70
C TYR A 194 -10.69 11.03 12.97
N PHE A 195 -9.41 10.69 12.87
CA PHE A 195 -8.52 10.69 14.04
C PHE A 195 -8.20 12.09 14.53
N ALA A 196 -8.11 13.08 13.63
CA ALA A 196 -7.99 14.48 13.98
C ALA A 196 -9.26 14.98 14.70
N ILE A 197 -10.47 14.70 14.18
CA ILE A 197 -11.75 15.08 14.81
C ILE A 197 -11.88 14.46 16.20
N LEU A 198 -11.53 13.19 16.37
CA LEU A 198 -11.55 12.55 17.69
C LEU A 198 -10.62 13.28 18.67
N LYS A 199 -9.37 13.54 18.26
CA LYS A 199 -8.37 14.15 19.14
C LYS A 199 -8.67 15.62 19.44
N GLU A 200 -8.98 16.42 18.42
CA GLU A 200 -9.11 17.88 18.54
C GLU A 200 -10.51 18.30 18.97
N SER A 201 -11.55 17.86 18.24
CA SER A 201 -12.93 18.33 18.50
C SER A 201 -13.56 17.65 19.71
N ARG A 202 -13.30 16.36 19.93
CA ARG A 202 -13.90 15.61 21.05
C ARG A 202 -13.00 15.49 22.27
N LYS A 203 -11.78 16.06 22.20
CA LYS A 203 -10.74 15.90 23.23
C LYS A 203 -10.58 14.45 23.67
N PHE A 204 -10.72 13.52 22.72
CA PHE A 204 -10.78 12.08 23.01
C PHE A 204 -9.40 11.63 23.52
N PRO A 205 -9.26 11.23 24.80
CA PRO A 205 -7.97 10.89 25.38
C PRO A 205 -7.45 9.51 24.92
N GLY A 206 -8.10 8.90 23.94
CA GLY A 206 -7.95 7.49 23.58
C GLY A 206 -8.91 6.60 24.37
N ILE A 207 -9.02 5.35 23.92
CA ILE A 207 -9.85 4.32 24.54
C ILE A 207 -9.41 4.08 25.99
N GLN A 208 -10.34 4.20 26.94
CA GLN A 208 -10.05 4.11 28.39
C GLN A 208 -10.43 2.75 28.98
N ARG A 209 -11.26 1.97 28.29
CA ARG A 209 -11.71 0.67 28.80
C ARG A 209 -10.57 -0.37 28.74
N LYS A 210 -10.39 -1.10 29.84
CA LYS A 210 -9.29 -2.07 30.01
C LYS A 210 -9.51 -3.43 29.32
N THR A 211 -10.76 -3.81 29.06
CA THR A 211 -11.06 -5.09 28.41
C THR A 211 -11.40 -4.86 26.95
N THR A 212 -10.91 -5.74 26.07
CA THR A 212 -11.09 -5.62 24.61
C THR A 212 -12.56 -5.49 24.23
N LYS A 213 -13.47 -6.23 24.87
CA LYS A 213 -14.92 -6.12 24.62
C LYS A 213 -15.45 -4.72 24.92
N LYS A 214 -15.13 -4.17 26.10
CA LYS A 214 -15.58 -2.83 26.51
C LYS A 214 -14.91 -1.73 25.66
N ALA A 215 -13.65 -1.91 25.32
CA ALA A 215 -12.87 -1.04 24.45
C ALA A 215 -13.46 -0.99 23.02
N GLN A 216 -13.81 -2.15 22.47
CA GLN A 216 -14.50 -2.26 21.18
C GLN A 216 -15.85 -1.53 21.22
N THR A 217 -16.64 -1.72 22.28
CA THR A 217 -17.92 -0.98 22.44
C THR A 217 -17.70 0.53 22.50
N GLU A 218 -16.67 0.99 23.24
CA GLU A 218 -16.32 2.41 23.30
C GLU A 218 -15.99 2.96 21.91
N LEU A 219 -15.17 2.25 21.13
CA LEU A 219 -14.86 2.61 19.75
C LEU A 219 -16.12 2.66 18.87
N THR A 220 -16.99 1.64 18.96
CA THR A 220 -18.26 1.61 18.21
C THR A 220 -19.14 2.82 18.49
N LEU A 221 -19.28 3.23 19.76
CA LEU A 221 -20.08 4.39 20.12
C LEU A 221 -19.49 5.69 19.53
N GLN A 222 -18.15 5.82 19.55
CA GLN A 222 -17.48 6.96 18.92
C GLN A 222 -17.69 7.00 17.41
N THR A 223 -17.63 5.85 16.73
CA THR A 223 -17.86 5.78 15.29
C THR A 223 -19.30 6.10 14.91
N ILE A 224 -20.28 5.61 15.69
CA ILE A 224 -21.70 5.94 15.48
C ILE A 224 -21.91 7.45 15.65
N ALA A 225 -21.40 8.04 16.73
CA ALA A 225 -21.51 9.47 16.96
C ALA A 225 -20.81 10.31 15.88
N HIS A 226 -19.73 9.80 15.24
CA HIS A 226 -19.10 10.46 14.09
C HIS A 226 -20.02 10.44 12.88
N ASN A 227 -20.54 9.27 12.52
CA ASN A 227 -21.43 9.12 11.37
C ASN A 227 -22.72 9.94 11.52
N ILE A 228 -23.30 10.05 12.73
CA ILE A 228 -24.51 10.86 12.97
C ILE A 228 -24.25 12.37 12.79
N LYS A 229 -23.02 12.83 13.05
CA LYS A 229 -22.66 14.25 12.93
C LYS A 229 -22.43 14.68 11.47
N LYS A 230 -22.15 13.73 10.58
CA LYS A 230 -21.90 13.97 9.16
C LYS A 230 -23.22 14.08 8.41
#